data_AF-A0A5B7BIN1-F1
#
_entry.id   AF-A0A5B7BIN1-F1
#
_cell.length_a   1.000
_cell.length_b   1.000
_cell.length_c   1.000
_cell.angle_alpha   90.00
_cell.angle_beta   90.00
_cell.angle_gamma   90.00
#
_symmetry.space_group_name_H-M   'P 1'
#
loop_
_entity.id
_entity.type
_entity.pdbx_description
1 polymer ?
#
loop_
_entity_poly.entity_id
_entity_poly.type
_entity_poly.pdbx_seq_one_letter_code
_entity_poly.pdbx_strand_id
1 'polypeptide(L)'
;SEMAKLALVVMLISLVLTTVPWVQGLEDGANQVKWAKRVESGKEVVTNLQFYFHDILSGRNPSAMRVAQASKTKDSLTLFGAVMMADDPLTEGPEPTSKLVGRAQGLYGSAGQQKLGLIMAMN
;
A
#
# COMPACT_ATOMS: atom_id res chain seq x y z
N SER A 1 -4.78 -4.23 64.18
CA SER A 1 -3.31 -4.09 64.33
C SER A 1 -2.75 -3.39 63.10
N GLU A 2 -1.62 -2.70 63.20
CA GLU A 2 -0.96 -2.06 62.04
C GLU A 2 -0.65 -3.06 60.91
N MET A 3 -0.37 -4.30 61.30
CA MET A 3 -0.17 -5.45 60.40
C MET A 3 -1.35 -5.70 59.44
N ALA A 4 -2.59 -5.46 59.89
CA ALA A 4 -3.77 -5.64 59.04
C ALA A 4 -3.90 -4.56 57.96
N LYS A 5 -3.45 -3.33 58.25
CA LYS A 5 -3.44 -2.22 57.28
C LYS A 5 -2.34 -2.43 56.23
N LEU A 6 -1.16 -2.89 56.66
CA LEU A 6 -0.05 -3.19 55.77
C LEU A 6 -0.41 -4.35 54.82
N ALA A 7 -1.04 -5.41 55.34
CA ALA A 7 -1.52 -6.53 54.53
C ALA A 7 -2.54 -6.09 53.48
N LEU A 8 -3.46 -5.19 53.83
CA LEU A 8 -4.45 -4.66 52.89
C LEU A 8 -3.80 -3.82 51.78
N VAL A 9 -2.81 -2.99 52.12
CA VAL A 9 -2.08 -2.17 51.14
C VAL A 9 -1.27 -3.04 50.17
N VAL A 10 -0.59 -4.07 50.69
CA VAL A 10 0.15 -5.03 49.84
C VAL A 10 -0.81 -5.80 48.93
N MET A 11 -1.98 -6.21 49.45
CA MET A 11 -2.99 -6.92 48.66
C MET A 11 -3.56 -6.03 47.54
N LEU A 12 -3.77 -4.73 47.81
CA LEU A 12 -4.22 -3.75 46.81
C LEU A 12 -3.16 -3.48 45.73
N ILE A 13 -1.88 -3.39 46.11
CA ILE A 13 -0.77 -3.22 45.15
C ILE A 13 -0.61 -4.47 44.26
N SER A 14 -0.75 -5.67 44.82
CA SER A 14 -0.72 -6.91 44.02
C SER A 14 -1.88 -7.02 43.04
N LEU A 15 -3.06 -6.46 43.37
CA LEU A 15 -4.23 -6.45 42.49
C LEU A 15 -4.05 -5.52 41.28
N VAL A 16 -3.25 -4.45 41.42
CA VAL A 16 -2.94 -3.50 40.34
C VAL A 16 -1.89 -4.06 39.37
N LEU A 17 -1.02 -4.96 39.80
CA LEU A 17 0.03 -5.55 38.97
C LEU A 17 -0.44 -6.76 38.14
N THR A 18 -1.58 -7.38 38.47
CA THR A 18 -2.11 -8.53 37.73
C THR A 18 -3.04 -8.16 36.57
N THR A 19 -3.34 -6.87 36.36
CA THR A 19 -4.25 -6.42 35.30
C THR A 19 -3.57 -6.01 33.99
N VAL A 20 -2.24 -6.14 33.88
CA VAL A 20 -1.53 -5.83 32.62
C VAL A 20 -0.81 -7.05 32.04
N PRO A 21 -1.56 -8.11 31.72
CA PRO A 21 -1.28 -8.85 30.51
C PRO A 21 -2.51 -8.69 29.61
N TRP A 22 -2.30 -8.36 28.33
CA TRP A 22 -3.32 -8.28 27.24
C TRP A 22 -3.71 -6.88 26.72
N VAL A 23 -2.88 -5.85 26.84
CA VAL A 23 -3.10 -4.60 26.06
C VAL A 23 -2.47 -4.68 24.66
N GLN A 24 -1.47 -5.54 24.45
CA GLN A 24 -0.79 -5.63 23.15
C GLN A 24 -1.59 -6.33 22.05
N GLY A 25 -2.50 -7.26 22.38
CA GLY A 25 -3.25 -8.04 21.37
C GLY A 25 -4.54 -7.39 20.83
N LEU A 26 -5.02 -6.31 21.46
CA LEU A 26 -6.26 -5.62 21.07
C LEU A 26 -6.00 -4.37 20.21
N GLU A 27 -4.81 -3.78 20.28
CA GLU A 27 -4.42 -2.62 19.46
C GLU A 27 -4.11 -3.00 18.01
N ASP A 28 -3.59 -4.21 17.77
CA ASP A 28 -3.27 -4.73 16.43
C ASP A 28 -4.49 -4.84 15.50
N GLY A 29 -5.69 -4.99 16.07
CA GLY A 29 -6.96 -5.04 15.34
C GLY A 29 -7.58 -3.66 15.05
N ALA A 30 -7.26 -2.63 15.84
CA ALA A 30 -7.91 -1.32 15.77
C ALA A 30 -7.26 -0.35 14.77
N ASN A 31 -6.01 -0.59 14.36
CA ASN A 31 -5.23 0.30 13.48
C ASN A 31 -5.05 -0.22 12.04
N GLN A 32 -5.81 -1.22 11.62
CA GLN A 32 -5.74 -1.77 10.26
C GLN A 32 -6.33 -0.78 9.24
N VAL A 33 -5.46 -0.06 8.52
CA VAL A 33 -5.89 0.79 7.39
C VAL A 33 -6.45 -0.08 6.27
N LYS A 34 -7.58 0.31 5.68
CA LYS A 34 -8.36 -0.56 4.77
C LYS A 34 -7.55 -1.04 3.55
N TRP A 35 -6.63 -0.23 3.04
CA TRP A 35 -5.76 -0.55 1.90
C TRP A 35 -4.51 -1.39 2.23
N ALA A 36 -4.11 -1.49 3.50
CA ALA A 36 -2.93 -2.25 3.92
C ALA A 36 -3.19 -3.03 5.22
N LYS A 37 -3.42 -4.34 5.07
CA LYS A 37 -3.72 -5.24 6.18
C LYS A 37 -2.48 -6.02 6.59
N ARG A 38 -2.01 -5.81 7.81
CA ARG A 38 -0.83 -6.48 8.37
C ARG A 38 -1.28 -7.67 9.20
N VAL A 39 -0.68 -8.83 8.96
CA VAL A 39 -0.89 -10.07 9.71
C VAL A 39 0.46 -10.58 10.18
N GLU A 40 0.62 -10.68 11.49
CA GLU A 40 1.81 -11.25 12.11
C GLU A 40 1.54 -12.71 12.45
N SER A 41 2.39 -13.62 11.96
CA SER A 41 2.26 -15.06 12.19
C SER A 41 3.61 -15.63 12.63
N GLY A 42 3.82 -15.69 13.95
CA GLY A 42 5.06 -16.20 14.54
C GLY A 42 6.28 -15.34 14.20
N LYS A 43 7.15 -15.83 13.31
CA LYS A 43 8.38 -15.12 12.87
C LYS A 43 8.21 -14.35 11.56
N GLU A 44 7.08 -14.47 10.90
CA GLU A 44 6.81 -13.84 9.62
C GLU A 44 5.77 -12.73 9.76
N VAL A 45 5.98 -11.66 9.01
CA VAL A 45 5.07 -10.54 8.89
C VAL A 45 4.62 -10.47 7.44
N VAL A 46 3.32 -10.60 7.22
CA VAL A 46 2.70 -10.49 5.90
C VAL A 46 1.85 -9.23 5.85
N THR A 47 1.96 -8.47 4.76
CA THR A 47 1.09 -7.31 4.50
C THR A 47 0.34 -7.52 3.19
N ASN A 48 -0.98 -7.54 3.25
CA ASN A 48 -1.85 -7.55 2.07
C ASN A 48 -2.17 -6.11 1.68
N LEU A 49 -1.73 -5.71 0.49
CA LEU A 49 -1.95 -4.37 -0.07
C LEU A 49 -3.05 -4.43 -1.14
N GLN A 50 -4.03 -3.54 -1.03
CA GLN A 50 -5.10 -3.37 -2.00
C GLN A 50 -5.26 -1.89 -2.33
N PHE A 51 -4.95 -1.52 -3.56
CA PHE A 51 -4.99 -0.15 -4.04
C PHE A 51 -5.33 -0.12 -5.53
N TYR A 52 -5.64 1.07 -6.04
CA TYR A 52 -5.98 1.32 -7.43
C TYR A 52 -4.91 2.17 -8.09
N PHE A 53 -4.49 1.77 -9.28
CA PHE A 53 -3.50 2.45 -10.11
C PHE A 53 -4.20 3.29 -11.17
N HIS A 54 -3.79 4.56 -11.33
CA HIS A 54 -4.42 5.50 -12.27
C HIS A 54 -3.42 6.01 -13.32
N ASP A 55 -3.39 5.37 -14.50
CA ASP A 55 -2.59 5.83 -15.66
C ASP A 55 -3.32 6.98 -16.37
N ILE A 56 -2.85 8.22 -16.20
CA ILE A 56 -3.49 9.42 -16.76
C ILE A 56 -2.69 9.92 -17.96
N LEU A 57 -3.10 9.48 -19.15
CA LEU A 57 -2.41 9.78 -20.42
C LEU A 57 -2.72 11.15 -21.03
N SER A 58 -3.74 11.86 -20.53
CA SER A 58 -4.26 13.07 -21.16
C SER A 58 -4.98 13.98 -20.16
N GLY A 59 -5.40 15.17 -20.61
CA GLY A 59 -6.05 16.19 -19.78
C GLY A 59 -5.06 17.27 -19.34
N ARG A 60 -5.45 18.06 -18.35
CA ARG A 60 -4.67 19.23 -17.91
C ARG A 60 -3.35 18.85 -17.23
N ASN A 61 -3.32 17.72 -16.53
CA ASN A 61 -2.17 17.27 -15.77
C ASN A 61 -1.98 15.74 -15.92
N PRO A 62 -1.43 15.27 -17.04
CA PRO A 62 -1.15 13.85 -17.24
C PRO A 62 -0.09 13.35 -16.24
N SER A 63 -0.20 12.09 -15.82
CA SER A 63 0.74 11.42 -14.92
C SER A 63 1.73 10.51 -15.65
N ALA A 64 1.43 10.15 -16.90
CA ALA A 64 2.32 9.38 -17.76
C ALA A 64 2.53 10.05 -19.11
N MET A 65 3.78 10.04 -19.58
CA MET A 65 4.20 10.72 -20.80
C MET A 65 5.09 9.82 -21.66
N ARG A 66 4.92 9.88 -22.98
CA ARG A 66 5.79 9.14 -23.90
C ARG A 66 7.17 9.78 -23.95
N VAL A 67 8.20 9.01 -23.61
CA VAL A 67 9.60 9.46 -23.59
C VAL A 67 10.44 8.91 -24.74
N ALA A 68 10.03 7.78 -25.34
CA ALA A 68 10.67 7.24 -26.52
C ALA A 68 9.68 6.45 -27.38
N GLN A 69 9.99 6.30 -28.68
CA GLN A 69 9.25 5.42 -29.59
C GLN A 69 10.14 4.96 -30.75
N ALA A 70 9.91 3.75 -31.24
CA ALA A 70 10.49 3.28 -32.50
C ALA A 70 9.89 4.01 -33.71
N SER A 71 10.62 4.07 -34.83
CA SER A 71 10.17 4.73 -36.07
C SER A 71 8.85 4.17 -36.61
N LYS A 72 8.62 2.87 -36.43
CA LYS A 72 7.41 2.14 -36.87
C LYS A 72 6.30 2.05 -35.84
N THR A 73 6.45 2.70 -34.67
CA THR A 73 5.46 2.63 -33.59
C THR A 73 4.05 3.05 -34.04
N LYS A 74 3.95 4.10 -34.86
CA LYS A 74 2.68 4.64 -35.34
C LYS A 74 1.97 3.72 -36.33
N ASP A 75 2.72 2.88 -37.03
CA ASP A 75 2.18 1.90 -37.98
C ASP A 75 1.70 0.63 -37.26
N SER A 76 2.06 0.45 -35.98
CA SER A 76 1.71 -0.72 -35.17
C SER A 76 0.37 -0.55 -34.47
N LEU A 77 -0.55 -1.50 -34.65
CA LEU A 77 -1.84 -1.54 -33.95
C LEU A 77 -1.69 -1.63 -32.43
N THR A 78 -0.57 -2.17 -31.95
CA THR A 78 -0.26 -2.32 -30.51
C THR A 78 0.60 -1.17 -29.96
N LEU A 79 1.03 -0.23 -30.80
CA LEU A 79 2.05 0.77 -30.47
C LEU A 79 3.39 0.16 -30.02
N PHE A 80 3.75 -1.02 -30.54
CA PHE A 80 5.01 -1.71 -30.21
C PHE A 80 6.22 -0.75 -30.30
N GLY A 81 7.04 -0.76 -29.25
CA GLY A 81 8.22 0.10 -29.14
C GLY A 81 7.96 1.49 -28.58
N ALA A 82 6.72 1.84 -28.23
CA ALA A 82 6.44 3.02 -27.40
C ALA A 82 6.91 2.80 -25.96
N VAL A 83 7.56 3.80 -25.37
CA VAL A 83 8.00 3.82 -23.97
C VAL A 83 7.45 5.05 -23.27
N MET A 84 6.86 4.83 -22.10
CA MET A 84 6.19 5.81 -21.25
C MET A 84 6.96 5.94 -19.94
N MET A 85 7.12 7.18 -19.46
CA MET A 85 7.54 7.50 -18.10
C MET A 85 6.32 7.87 -17.30
N ALA A 86 6.17 7.23 -16.13
CA ALA A 86 4.99 7.31 -15.30
C ALA A 86 5.31 7.79 -13.89
N ASP A 87 4.42 8.61 -13.35
CA ASP A 87 4.32 8.99 -11.96
C ASP A 87 2.83 8.92 -11.56
N ASP A 88 2.30 7.71 -11.48
CA ASP A 88 0.85 7.47 -11.40
C ASP A 88 0.37 7.41 -9.93
N PRO A 89 -0.73 8.10 -9.57
CA PRO A 89 -1.25 8.02 -8.21
C PRO A 89 -1.79 6.62 -7.90
N LEU A 90 -1.52 6.14 -6.68
CA LEU A 90 -2.12 4.95 -6.10
C LEU A 90 -3.13 5.37 -5.03
N THR A 91 -4.37 4.90 -5.13
CA THR A 91 -5.44 5.30 -4.21
C THR A 91 -6.13 4.12 -3.53
N GLU A 92 -6.78 4.36 -2.40
CA GLU A 92 -7.51 3.35 -1.63
C GLU A 92 -8.81 2.86 -2.32
N GLY A 93 -9.45 3.72 -3.11
CA GLY A 93 -10.66 3.42 -3.89
C GLY A 93 -10.45 3.62 -5.39
N PRO A 94 -11.37 3.12 -6.23
CA PRO A 94 -11.29 3.31 -7.69
C PRO A 94 -11.56 4.75 -8.12
N GLU A 95 -12.16 5.59 -7.28
CA GLU A 95 -12.37 7.00 -7.59
C GLU A 95 -11.03 7.77 -7.51
N PRO A 96 -10.68 8.60 -8.51
CA PRO A 96 -9.45 9.41 -8.47
C PRO A 96 -9.38 10.42 -7.32
N THR A 97 -10.53 10.74 -6.72
CA THR A 97 -10.64 11.62 -5.54
C THR A 97 -10.51 10.89 -4.21
N SER A 98 -10.42 9.55 -4.24
CA SER A 98 -10.21 8.75 -3.03
C SER A 98 -8.82 9.00 -2.44
N LYS A 99 -8.61 8.53 -1.20
CA LYS A 99 -7.37 8.77 -0.46
C LYS A 99 -6.16 8.29 -1.25
N LEU A 100 -5.20 9.19 -1.50
CA LEU A 100 -3.89 8.84 -2.05
C LEU A 100 -3.10 8.05 -1.01
N VAL A 101 -2.58 6.89 -1.41
CA VAL A 101 -1.80 5.97 -0.55
C VAL A 101 -0.38 5.76 -1.04
N GLY A 102 -0.07 6.15 -2.28
CA GLY A 102 1.27 6.06 -2.84
C GLY A 102 1.34 6.59 -4.27
N ARG A 103 2.48 6.36 -4.92
CA ARG A 103 2.69 6.64 -6.35
C ARG A 103 3.48 5.50 -6.97
N ALA A 104 3.09 5.06 -8.16
CA ALA A 104 3.86 4.14 -8.96
C ALA A 104 4.73 4.93 -9.93
N GLN A 105 6.03 4.85 -9.73
CA GLN A 105 7.01 5.67 -10.44
C GLN A 105 7.94 4.78 -11.24
N GLY A 106 8.09 5.05 -12.53
CA GLY A 106 8.97 4.27 -13.38
C GLY A 106 8.66 4.35 -14.86
N LEU A 107 8.82 3.21 -15.53
CA LEU A 107 8.67 3.08 -16.97
C LEU A 107 7.72 1.93 -17.31
N TYR A 108 6.95 2.12 -18.37
CA TYR A 108 6.34 0.99 -19.07
C TYR A 108 6.45 1.15 -20.58
N GLY A 109 6.38 0.05 -21.31
CA GLY A 109 6.47 0.08 -22.76
C GLY A 109 5.56 -0.94 -23.42
N SER A 110 5.10 -0.63 -24.64
CA SER A 110 4.37 -1.59 -25.44
C SER A 110 5.34 -2.61 -26.04
N ALA A 111 5.21 -3.85 -25.58
CA ALA A 111 6.14 -4.95 -25.84
C ALA A 111 5.54 -6.04 -26.75
N GLY A 112 4.25 -5.98 -27.07
CA GLY A 112 3.61 -6.97 -27.91
C GLY A 112 3.52 -6.55 -29.38
N GLN A 113 4.08 -7.35 -30.31
CA GLN A 113 4.01 -7.05 -31.75
C GLN A 113 2.65 -7.40 -32.37
N GLN A 114 2.02 -8.47 -31.91
CA GLN A 114 0.78 -9.02 -32.50
C GLN A 114 -0.46 -8.74 -31.63
N LYS A 115 -0.27 -8.67 -30.32
CA LYS A 115 -1.31 -8.37 -29.32
C LYS A 115 -0.80 -7.29 -28.39
N LEU A 116 -1.68 -6.41 -27.91
CA LEU A 116 -1.29 -5.40 -26.94
C LEU A 116 -0.78 -6.09 -25.66
N GLY A 117 0.41 -5.69 -25.22
CA GLY A 117 1.04 -6.19 -24.01
C GLY A 117 2.06 -5.17 -23.52
N LEU A 118 2.07 -4.94 -22.21
CA LEU A 118 2.95 -3.98 -21.58
C LEU A 118 4.04 -4.70 -20.78
N ILE A 119 5.26 -4.18 -20.84
CA ILE A 119 6.29 -4.46 -19.83
C ILE A 119 6.33 -3.29 -18.87
N MET A 120 6.43 -3.56 -17.57
CA MET A 120 6.43 -2.55 -16.52
C MET A 120 7.67 -2.69 -15.64
N ALA A 121 8.33 -1.58 -15.36
CA ALA A 121 9.41 -1.45 -14.40
C ALA A 121 9.08 -0.25 -13.49
N MET A 122 8.42 -0.55 -12.37
CA MET A 122 7.87 0.44 -11.43
C MET A 122 8.45 0.22 -10.04
N ASN A 123 8.63 1.32 -9.30
CA ASN A 123 8.89 1.32 -7.85
C ASN A 123 7.59 1.37 -7.05
#